data_AF-A0A4U5PC58-F1
#
_entry.id   AF-A0A4U5PC58-F1
#
_cell.length_a   1.000
_cell.length_b   1.000
_cell.length_c   1.000
_cell.angle_alpha   90.00
_cell.angle_beta   90.00
_cell.angle_gamma   90.00
#
_symmetry.space_group_name_H-M   'P 1'
#
loop_
_entity.id
_entity.type
_entity.pdbx_description
1 polymer ?
#
loop_
_entity_poly.entity_id
_entity_poly.type
_entity_poly.pdbx_seq_one_letter_code
_entity_poly.pdbx_strand_id
1 'polypeptide(L)'
;MTDMEKHIEIEIKGQKAGEVTELILDNCKSNGSVSGITKEFENLKNISMINCGLTSLEGFPKLPSLTRVDLSENKISNFEPLLGSPNITHLLLCANKIAAVSELESLKGLEKLESLDLYNCEVSKGDNEEYRKQVFEMFENLKFLDGTDVHGEEDDSDVDSVGEDGGEDHLDDLDDEEEGVGLSYLESSKVMDEDESEEYAPQDDDGEEQPSRGTKRKRDEAGDDE
;
A
#
# COMPACT_ATOMS: atom_id res chain seq x y z
N MET A 1 0.34 -23.51 -6.77
CA MET A 1 -0.11 -22.30 -7.49
C MET A 1 -1.19 -21.58 -6.70
N THR A 2 -0.74 -20.81 -5.72
CA THR A 2 -1.48 -19.77 -4.98
C THR A 2 -1.89 -18.63 -5.92
N ASP A 3 -2.45 -17.56 -5.38
CA ASP A 3 -2.73 -16.33 -6.14
C ASP A 3 -1.42 -15.60 -6.49
N MET A 4 -0.57 -15.40 -5.47
CA MET A 4 0.78 -14.85 -5.56
C MET A 4 1.67 -15.61 -6.56
N GLU A 5 1.66 -16.94 -6.56
CA GLU A 5 2.43 -17.75 -7.52
C GLU A 5 2.03 -17.47 -9.00
N LYS A 6 0.77 -17.16 -9.29
CA LYS A 6 0.33 -16.79 -10.65
C LYS A 6 0.73 -15.37 -11.02
N HIS A 7 0.68 -14.46 -10.06
CA HIS A 7 1.08 -13.07 -10.31
C HIS A 7 2.58 -12.99 -10.60
N ILE A 8 3.40 -13.80 -9.90
CA ILE A 8 4.82 -13.97 -10.23
C ILE A 8 5.00 -14.47 -11.68
N GLU A 9 4.27 -15.50 -12.12
CA GLU A 9 4.35 -15.98 -13.52
C GLU A 9 3.97 -14.92 -14.56
N ILE A 10 3.00 -14.05 -14.25
CA ILE A 10 2.60 -12.92 -15.10
C ILE A 10 3.69 -11.84 -15.10
N GLU A 11 4.20 -11.46 -13.93
CA GLU A 11 5.06 -10.30 -13.77
C GLU A 11 6.49 -10.54 -14.28
N ILE A 12 7.02 -11.77 -14.16
CA ILE A 12 8.30 -12.13 -14.79
C ILE A 12 8.21 -12.23 -16.32
N LYS A 13 7.01 -12.17 -16.93
CA LYS A 13 6.77 -12.08 -18.38
C LYS A 13 7.50 -13.15 -19.23
N GLY A 14 7.81 -14.31 -18.63
CA GLY A 14 8.56 -15.41 -19.23
C GLY A 14 10.09 -15.33 -19.15
N GLN A 15 10.65 -14.34 -18.45
CA GLN A 15 12.07 -14.29 -18.07
C GLN A 15 12.40 -15.41 -17.06
N LYS A 16 13.69 -15.74 -16.91
CA LYS A 16 14.14 -16.63 -15.81
C LYS A 16 14.18 -15.83 -14.51
N ALA A 17 13.88 -16.45 -13.37
CA ALA A 17 13.93 -15.79 -12.06
C ALA A 17 15.26 -15.05 -11.80
N GLY A 18 16.40 -15.63 -12.20
CA GLY A 18 17.73 -15.01 -12.05
C GLY A 18 18.01 -13.82 -12.98
N GLU A 19 17.12 -13.52 -13.93
CA GLU A 19 17.20 -12.37 -14.84
C GLU A 19 16.30 -11.21 -14.38
N VAL A 20 15.51 -11.41 -13.31
CA VAL A 20 14.54 -10.45 -12.77
C VAL A 20 15.20 -9.60 -11.68
N THR A 21 15.19 -8.28 -11.87
CA THR A 21 15.75 -7.30 -10.91
C THR A 21 14.70 -6.62 -10.03
N GLU A 22 13.43 -6.67 -10.45
CA GLU A 22 12.30 -6.04 -9.77
C GLU A 22 11.06 -6.93 -9.86
N LEU A 23 10.23 -6.95 -8.82
CA LEU A 23 9.05 -7.80 -8.74
C LEU A 23 7.94 -7.09 -7.95
N ILE A 24 6.88 -6.67 -8.64
CA ILE A 24 5.70 -6.02 -8.05
C ILE A 24 4.59 -7.05 -7.90
N LEU A 25 4.13 -7.29 -6.67
CA LEU A 25 3.11 -8.30 -6.33
C LEU A 25 1.93 -7.69 -5.57
N ASP A 26 1.68 -6.40 -5.72
CA ASP A 26 0.72 -5.68 -4.89
C ASP A 26 -0.70 -6.22 -5.04
N ASN A 27 -1.44 -6.26 -3.93
CA ASN A 27 -2.80 -6.81 -3.80
C ASN A 27 -2.91 -8.33 -4.04
N CYS A 28 -1.80 -9.08 -4.12
CA CYS A 28 -1.81 -10.54 -4.28
C CYS A 28 -2.24 -11.30 -3.02
N LYS A 29 -3.11 -12.31 -3.16
CA LYS A 29 -3.58 -13.08 -1.99
C LYS A 29 -2.54 -14.13 -1.56
N SER A 30 -1.71 -13.74 -0.60
CA SER A 30 -0.68 -14.57 0.04
C SER A 30 -1.24 -15.76 0.86
N ASN A 31 -2.50 -15.69 1.30
CA ASN A 31 -3.06 -16.54 2.37
C ASN A 31 -2.34 -16.41 3.73
N GLY A 32 -1.54 -15.37 3.94
CA GLY A 32 -0.88 -15.05 5.21
C GLY A 32 0.64 -15.23 5.24
N SER A 33 1.24 -15.87 4.22
CA SER A 33 2.69 -16.10 4.12
C SER A 33 3.19 -16.07 2.67
N VAL A 34 4.51 -15.98 2.47
CA VAL A 34 5.12 -15.78 1.15
C VAL A 34 5.15 -17.09 0.36
N SER A 35 4.80 -17.04 -0.93
CA SER A 35 4.80 -18.21 -1.83
C SER A 35 5.31 -17.84 -3.23
N GLY A 36 5.82 -18.82 -3.98
CA GLY A 36 6.38 -18.64 -5.32
C GLY A 36 7.76 -17.96 -5.40
N ILE A 37 8.10 -17.06 -4.48
CA ILE A 37 9.43 -16.45 -4.42
C ILE A 37 10.45 -17.49 -3.95
N THR A 38 11.51 -17.69 -4.72
CA THR A 38 12.57 -18.66 -4.40
C THR A 38 13.95 -18.01 -4.39
N LYS A 39 14.96 -18.76 -3.95
CA LYS A 39 16.39 -18.38 -4.05
C LYS A 39 16.91 -18.22 -5.50
N GLU A 40 16.11 -18.52 -6.53
CA GLU A 40 16.50 -18.38 -7.93
C GLU A 40 16.38 -16.93 -8.43
N PHE A 41 15.69 -16.07 -7.67
CA PHE A 41 15.64 -14.61 -7.88
C PHE A 41 16.94 -13.93 -7.41
N GLU A 42 18.09 -14.46 -7.81
CA GLU A 42 19.41 -14.11 -7.25
C GLU A 42 19.86 -12.67 -7.54
N ASN A 43 19.31 -12.04 -8.58
CA ASN A 43 19.59 -10.65 -8.98
C ASN A 43 18.45 -9.67 -8.60
N LEU A 44 17.44 -10.11 -7.85
CA LEU A 44 16.33 -9.26 -7.42
C LEU A 44 16.84 -8.18 -6.45
N LYS A 45 16.57 -6.91 -6.78
CA LYS A 45 16.94 -5.71 -6.02
C LYS A 45 15.73 -5.09 -5.34
N ASN A 46 14.65 -4.96 -6.08
CA ASN A 46 13.41 -4.33 -5.63
C ASN A 46 12.31 -5.40 -5.51
N ILE A 47 11.54 -5.35 -4.43
CA ILE A 47 10.30 -6.11 -4.31
C ILE A 47 9.20 -5.29 -3.65
N SER A 48 8.00 -5.33 -4.21
CA SER A 48 6.79 -4.77 -3.61
C SER A 48 5.76 -5.86 -3.36
N MET A 49 5.22 -5.91 -2.14
CA MET A 49 4.16 -6.83 -1.71
C MET A 49 3.06 -6.09 -0.93
N ILE A 50 2.68 -4.89 -1.38
CA ILE A 50 1.70 -4.04 -0.71
C ILE A 50 0.33 -4.74 -0.67
N ASN A 51 -0.40 -4.63 0.45
CA ASN A 51 -1.76 -5.17 0.63
C ASN A 51 -1.90 -6.67 0.27
N CYS A 52 -0.83 -7.46 0.43
CA CYS A 52 -0.85 -8.90 0.14
C CYS A 52 -1.60 -9.73 1.20
N GLY A 53 -2.05 -9.11 2.29
CA GLY A 53 -2.65 -9.78 3.44
C GLY A 53 -1.68 -10.68 4.20
N LEU A 54 -0.37 -10.45 4.07
CA LEU A 54 0.67 -11.20 4.78
C LEU A 54 0.52 -11.01 6.30
N THR A 55 0.74 -12.10 7.04
CA THR A 55 0.79 -12.13 8.51
C THR A 55 2.15 -12.59 9.03
N SER A 56 2.93 -13.28 8.19
CA SER A 56 4.33 -13.60 8.44
C SER A 56 5.13 -13.49 7.13
N LEU A 57 6.45 -13.38 7.27
CA LEU A 57 7.41 -13.57 6.16
C LEU A 57 7.90 -15.03 6.08
N GLU A 58 7.11 -15.99 6.58
CA GLU A 58 7.38 -17.41 6.37
C GLU A 58 7.39 -17.71 4.86
N GLY A 59 8.36 -18.49 4.40
CA GLY A 59 8.59 -18.76 2.98
C GLY A 59 9.48 -17.73 2.27
N PHE A 60 9.76 -16.56 2.86
CA PHE A 60 10.63 -15.55 2.24
C PHE A 60 12.07 -16.08 2.10
N PRO A 61 12.66 -16.11 0.88
CA PRO A 61 14.00 -16.65 0.65
C PRO A 61 15.11 -15.66 1.02
N LYS A 62 16.34 -16.17 1.12
CA LYS A 62 17.54 -15.34 1.25
C LYS A 62 17.90 -14.74 -0.12
N LEU A 63 17.78 -13.42 -0.28
CA LEU A 63 18.00 -12.72 -1.54
C LEU A 63 19.16 -11.71 -1.38
N PRO A 64 20.41 -12.11 -1.68
CA PRO A 64 21.58 -11.31 -1.35
C PRO A 64 21.70 -10.02 -2.17
N SER A 65 21.00 -9.89 -3.29
CA SER A 65 21.01 -8.68 -4.14
C SER A 65 19.93 -7.66 -3.76
N LEU A 66 19.05 -7.99 -2.81
CA LEU A 66 17.87 -7.20 -2.47
C LEU A 66 18.25 -5.93 -1.70
N THR A 67 17.78 -4.78 -2.18
CA THR A 67 18.09 -3.42 -1.69
C THR A 67 16.85 -2.64 -1.25
N ARG A 68 15.72 -2.75 -1.95
CA ARG A 68 14.45 -2.08 -1.62
C ARG A 68 13.34 -3.10 -1.41
N VAL A 69 12.61 -2.96 -0.31
CA VAL A 69 11.55 -3.91 0.09
C VAL A 69 10.34 -3.14 0.59
N ASP A 70 9.20 -3.30 -0.08
CA ASP A 70 7.91 -2.78 0.38
C ASP A 70 6.99 -3.91 0.84
N LEU A 71 6.53 -3.79 2.09
CA LEU A 71 5.60 -4.70 2.77
C LEU A 71 4.37 -3.95 3.31
N SER A 72 4.04 -2.77 2.79
CA SER A 72 3.00 -1.89 3.31
C SER A 72 1.59 -2.52 3.25
N GLU A 73 0.67 -2.03 4.09
CA GLU A 73 -0.70 -2.54 4.24
C GLU A 73 -0.84 -4.03 4.60
N ASN A 74 0.23 -4.65 5.12
CA ASN A 74 0.21 -6.02 5.63
C ASN A 74 -0.03 -6.07 7.15
N LYS A 75 0.06 -7.25 7.75
CA LYS A 75 -0.22 -7.54 9.17
C LYS A 75 0.94 -8.32 9.80
N ILE A 76 2.16 -8.01 9.38
CA ILE A 76 3.39 -8.68 9.79
C ILE A 76 3.86 -8.10 11.14
N SER A 77 4.36 -8.97 12.02
CA SER A 77 4.99 -8.60 13.30
C SER A 77 6.28 -9.39 13.62
N ASN A 78 6.85 -10.10 12.63
CA ASN A 78 8.19 -10.70 12.71
C ASN A 78 8.92 -10.51 11.37
N PHE A 79 10.09 -9.87 11.44
CA PHE A 79 10.91 -9.52 10.29
C PHE A 79 12.24 -10.29 10.22
N GLU A 80 12.49 -11.26 11.12
CA GLU A 80 13.67 -12.14 11.10
C GLU A 80 14.02 -12.73 9.71
N PRO A 81 13.07 -13.10 8.82
CA PRO A 81 13.40 -13.61 7.49
C PRO A 81 14.15 -12.59 6.60
N LEU A 82 13.99 -11.28 6.82
CA LEU A 82 14.71 -10.24 6.06
C LEU A 82 16.21 -10.24 6.36
N LEU A 83 16.66 -10.79 7.49
CA LEU A 83 18.08 -11.05 7.77
C LEU A 83 18.72 -12.06 6.80
N GLY A 84 17.92 -12.68 5.92
CA GLY A 84 18.40 -13.40 4.75
C GLY A 84 19.02 -12.52 3.65
N SER A 85 18.79 -11.20 3.70
CA SER A 85 19.07 -10.24 2.62
C SER A 85 19.87 -9.04 3.16
N PRO A 86 21.18 -9.19 3.44
CA PRO A 86 21.99 -8.21 4.18
C PRO A 86 22.36 -6.93 3.39
N ASN A 87 21.76 -6.72 2.21
CA ASN A 87 21.96 -5.54 1.38
C ASN A 87 20.73 -4.62 1.31
N ILE A 88 19.67 -4.90 2.08
CA ILE A 88 18.51 -4.00 2.20
C ILE A 88 18.98 -2.65 2.75
N THR A 89 18.70 -1.59 1.98
CA THR A 89 18.94 -0.19 2.35
C THR A 89 17.64 0.56 2.59
N HIS A 90 16.54 0.18 1.92
CA HIS A 90 15.23 0.81 2.04
C HIS A 90 14.18 -0.23 2.41
N LEU A 91 13.44 0.00 3.51
CA LEU A 91 12.41 -0.89 4.01
C LEU A 91 11.13 -0.12 4.35
N LEU A 92 10.07 -0.37 3.58
CA LEU A 92 8.77 0.28 3.73
C LEU A 92 7.81 -0.69 4.41
N LEU A 93 7.34 -0.35 5.61
CA LEU A 93 6.48 -1.18 6.46
C LEU A 93 5.14 -0.48 6.77
N CYS A 94 4.75 0.50 5.96
CA CYS A 94 3.67 1.44 6.25
C CYS A 94 2.34 0.70 6.54
N ALA A 95 1.59 1.17 7.53
CA ALA A 95 0.33 0.57 7.99
C ALA A 95 0.40 -0.92 8.46
N ASN A 96 1.58 -1.44 8.83
CA ASN A 96 1.70 -2.76 9.47
C ASN A 96 1.33 -2.74 10.96
N LYS A 97 1.28 -3.95 11.56
CA LYS A 97 0.97 -4.20 12.97
C LYS A 97 2.20 -4.15 13.86
N ILE A 98 2.87 -3.00 13.89
CA ILE A 98 4.03 -2.75 14.75
C ILE A 98 3.56 -1.79 15.84
N ALA A 99 3.50 -2.25 17.09
CA ALA A 99 2.96 -1.52 18.24
C ALA A 99 4.05 -0.96 19.17
N ALA A 100 5.23 -1.58 19.22
CA ALA A 100 6.38 -1.09 19.97
C ALA A 100 7.69 -1.22 19.19
N VAL A 101 8.64 -0.30 19.46
CA VAL A 101 9.99 -0.31 18.85
C VAL A 101 10.72 -1.65 19.13
N SER A 102 10.40 -2.34 20.23
CA SER A 102 10.93 -3.67 20.54
C SER A 102 10.54 -4.79 19.55
N GLU A 103 9.55 -4.59 18.68
CA GLU A 103 9.23 -5.54 17.60
C GLU A 103 10.21 -5.40 16.41
N LEU A 104 10.83 -4.24 16.27
CA LEU A 104 11.88 -3.94 15.29
C LEU A 104 13.25 -4.51 15.70
N GLU A 105 13.39 -5.04 16.92
CA GLU A 105 14.62 -5.68 17.44
C GLU A 105 15.18 -6.74 16.46
N SER A 106 14.29 -7.43 15.73
CA SER A 106 14.64 -8.42 14.71
C SER A 106 15.34 -7.83 13.46
N LEU A 107 15.17 -6.54 13.18
CA LEU A 107 15.77 -5.86 12.03
C LEU A 107 17.20 -5.37 12.31
N LYS A 108 17.67 -5.36 13.56
CA LYS A 108 19.01 -4.84 13.95
C LYS A 108 20.19 -5.46 13.18
N GLY A 109 20.02 -6.67 12.62
CA GLY A 109 21.02 -7.32 11.78
C GLY A 109 21.10 -6.80 10.34
N LEU A 110 20.23 -5.87 9.93
CA LEU A 110 20.33 -5.17 8.65
C LEU A 110 21.33 -4.00 8.77
N GLU A 111 22.63 -4.33 8.84
CA GLU A 111 23.72 -3.36 9.02
C GLU A 111 23.76 -2.23 7.97
N LYS A 112 23.03 -2.36 6.86
CA LYS A 112 22.97 -1.41 5.75
C LYS A 112 21.63 -0.67 5.61
N LEU A 113 20.70 -0.83 6.54
CA LEU A 113 19.41 -0.12 6.49
C LEU A 113 19.65 1.40 6.64
N GLU A 114 19.33 2.15 5.59
CA GLU A 114 19.54 3.61 5.51
C GLU A 114 18.22 4.39 5.61
N SER A 115 17.12 3.85 5.09
CA SER A 115 15.78 4.45 5.11
C SER A 115 14.72 3.42 5.56
N LEU A 116 13.87 3.80 6.53
CA LEU A 116 12.85 2.95 7.14
C LEU A 116 11.54 3.75 7.28
N ASP A 117 10.44 3.24 6.71
CA ASP A 117 9.12 3.85 6.88
C ASP A 117 8.20 2.96 7.73
N LEU A 118 7.69 3.54 8.82
CA LEU A 118 6.76 2.94 9.77
C LEU A 118 5.46 3.76 9.85
N TYR A 119 5.20 4.67 8.91
CA TYR A 119 4.04 5.55 8.91
C TYR A 119 2.73 4.75 9.02
N ASN A 120 1.79 5.25 9.81
CA ASN A 120 0.52 4.59 10.13
C ASN A 120 0.64 3.18 10.79
N CYS A 121 1.79 2.77 11.32
CA CYS A 121 1.86 1.69 12.30
C CYS A 121 1.20 2.09 13.64
N GLU A 122 1.19 1.24 14.67
CA GLU A 122 0.72 1.63 16.02
C GLU A 122 1.82 2.38 16.79
N VAL A 123 3.10 2.03 16.58
CA VAL A 123 4.28 2.65 17.20
C VAL A 123 4.44 4.14 16.84
N SER A 124 4.09 4.53 15.61
CA SER A 124 4.22 5.89 15.05
C SER A 124 2.99 6.78 15.24
N LYS A 125 2.03 6.36 16.07
CA LYS A 125 0.82 7.14 16.44
C LYS A 125 0.91 7.81 17.83
N GLY A 126 2.06 7.70 18.49
CA GLY A 126 2.28 8.13 19.86
C GLY A 126 2.98 9.50 19.98
N ASP A 127 3.97 9.55 20.88
CA ASP A 127 4.90 10.67 20.98
C ASP A 127 6.03 10.49 19.96
N ASN A 128 6.01 11.29 18.89
CA ASN A 128 6.94 11.14 17.78
C ASN A 128 8.40 11.44 18.17
N GLU A 129 8.68 12.22 19.22
CA GLU A 129 10.06 12.57 19.57
C GLU A 129 10.78 11.36 20.19
N GLU A 130 10.19 10.74 21.22
CA GLU A 130 10.77 9.56 21.87
C GLU A 130 10.70 8.31 20.98
N TYR A 131 9.65 8.16 20.13
CA TYR A 131 9.60 7.10 19.12
C TYR A 131 10.76 7.22 18.11
N ARG A 132 10.93 8.37 17.44
CA ARG A 132 12.00 8.55 16.45
C ARG A 132 13.37 8.36 17.09
N LYS A 133 13.58 8.93 18.27
CA LYS A 133 14.82 8.77 19.05
C LYS A 133 15.12 7.30 19.36
N GLN A 134 14.14 6.51 19.84
CA GLN A 134 14.36 5.08 20.11
C GLN A 134 14.68 4.27 18.85
N VAL A 135 14.16 4.67 17.67
CA VAL A 135 14.48 4.02 16.40
C VAL A 135 15.88 4.41 15.91
N PHE A 136 16.27 5.70 15.94
CA PHE A 136 17.64 6.11 15.61
C PHE A 136 18.69 5.56 16.61
N GLU A 137 18.35 5.42 17.90
CA GLU A 137 19.19 4.72 18.90
C GLU A 137 19.22 3.20 18.68
N MET A 138 18.27 2.63 17.93
CA MET A 138 18.21 1.20 17.59
C MET A 138 18.99 0.86 16.31
N PHE A 139 19.09 1.78 15.35
CA PHE A 139 19.69 1.57 14.04
C PHE A 139 20.79 2.61 13.76
N GLU A 140 22.02 2.31 14.18
CA GLU A 140 23.17 3.26 14.12
C GLU A 140 23.51 3.80 12.71
N ASN A 141 23.08 3.13 11.64
CA ASN A 141 23.32 3.52 10.24
C ASN A 141 22.08 4.13 9.55
N LEU A 142 20.94 4.24 10.24
CA LEU A 142 19.71 4.79 9.69
C LEU A 142 19.84 6.31 9.48
N LYS A 143 19.61 6.77 8.25
CA LYS A 143 19.62 8.18 7.86
C LYS A 143 18.22 8.77 7.95
N PHE A 144 17.24 8.06 7.39
CA PHE A 144 15.86 8.52 7.24
C PHE A 144 14.88 7.58 7.93
N LEU A 145 13.88 8.18 8.56
CA LEU A 145 12.78 7.52 9.26
C LEU A 145 11.49 8.23 8.89
N ASP A 146 10.47 7.49 8.45
CA ASP A 146 9.19 8.07 8.00
C ASP A 146 9.38 9.26 7.02
N GLY A 147 10.27 9.08 6.03
CA GLY A 147 10.60 10.07 4.99
C GLY A 147 11.46 11.26 5.43
N THR A 148 11.93 11.33 6.69
CA THR A 148 12.71 12.47 7.22
C THR A 148 13.91 12.04 8.06
N ASP A 149 14.97 12.86 8.09
CA ASP A 149 16.20 12.57 8.82
C ASP A 149 16.11 12.89 10.34
N VAL A 150 17.25 12.80 11.04
CA VAL A 150 17.35 13.14 12.48
C VAL A 150 17.19 14.66 12.77
N HIS A 151 17.28 15.51 11.75
CA HIS A 151 17.06 16.96 11.84
C HIS A 151 15.66 17.40 11.37
N GLY A 152 14.97 16.57 10.59
CA GLY A 152 13.66 16.83 10.00
C GLY A 152 13.69 17.25 8.52
N GLU A 153 14.83 17.11 7.85
CA GLU A 153 14.96 17.31 6.40
C GLU A 153 14.42 16.06 5.66
N GLU A 154 13.86 16.22 4.46
CA GLU A 154 13.19 15.15 3.70
C GLU A 154 14.19 14.25 2.92
N ASP A 155 13.79 13.01 2.62
CA ASP A 155 14.58 12.04 1.84
C ASP A 155 14.51 12.33 0.32
N ASP A 156 15.38 13.21 -0.17
CA ASP A 156 15.54 13.55 -1.60
C ASP A 156 15.86 12.33 -2.50
N SER A 157 16.18 11.14 -1.96
CA SER A 157 16.68 10.00 -2.76
C SER A 157 15.60 9.19 -3.49
N ASP A 158 14.32 9.43 -3.21
CA ASP A 158 13.20 8.71 -3.81
C ASP A 158 12.81 9.15 -5.24
N VAL A 159 13.54 10.11 -5.83
CA VAL A 159 13.26 10.64 -7.18
C VAL A 159 13.62 9.68 -8.33
N ASP A 160 14.57 8.77 -8.13
CA ASP A 160 15.21 7.97 -9.20
C ASP A 160 14.50 6.62 -9.50
N SER A 161 13.25 6.42 -9.06
CA SER A 161 12.51 5.15 -9.26
C SER A 161 11.21 5.26 -10.06
N VAL A 162 11.02 6.34 -10.83
CA VAL A 162 10.15 6.34 -12.02
C VAL A 162 11.02 6.16 -13.26
N GLY A 163 10.68 5.19 -14.11
CA GLY A 163 11.54 4.81 -15.24
C GLY A 163 11.53 5.83 -16.37
N GLU A 164 12.62 6.57 -16.55
CA GLU A 164 12.90 7.33 -17.78
C GLU A 164 13.27 6.39 -18.95
N ASP A 165 12.26 5.69 -19.48
CA ASP A 165 12.27 5.12 -20.84
C ASP A 165 11.03 5.64 -21.58
N GLY A 166 11.14 6.86 -22.11
CA GLY A 166 9.97 7.69 -22.46
C GLY A 166 10.12 8.69 -23.62
N GLY A 167 11.25 8.70 -24.32
CA GLY A 167 11.43 9.44 -25.59
C GLY A 167 11.85 10.91 -25.46
N GLU A 168 13.00 11.25 -26.05
CA GLU A 168 13.37 12.64 -26.37
C GLU A 168 12.60 13.11 -27.62
N ASP A 169 11.31 13.46 -27.45
CA ASP A 169 10.47 14.03 -28.51
C ASP A 169 10.87 15.50 -28.81
N HIS A 170 12.06 15.68 -29.40
CA HIS A 170 12.60 16.96 -29.85
C HIS A 170 11.80 17.46 -31.08
N LEU A 171 10.63 18.06 -30.82
CA LEU A 171 9.80 18.72 -31.82
C LEU A 171 10.42 20.06 -32.26
N ASP A 172 11.49 19.96 -33.05
CA ASP A 172 12.02 21.08 -33.83
C ASP A 172 11.06 21.50 -34.95
N ASP A 173 10.94 22.81 -35.13
CA ASP A 173 10.58 23.55 -36.34
C ASP A 173 9.58 22.92 -37.33
N LEU A 174 8.31 23.34 -37.21
CA LEU A 174 7.57 23.79 -38.40
C LEU A 174 7.03 25.21 -38.17
N ASP A 175 7.82 26.17 -38.63
CA ASP A 175 7.45 27.56 -38.88
C ASP A 175 6.47 27.65 -40.07
N ASP A 176 5.33 28.31 -39.88
CA ASP A 176 4.36 28.63 -40.95
C ASP A 176 3.49 29.84 -40.54
N GLU A 177 4.07 31.05 -40.59
CA GLU A 177 3.30 32.30 -40.52
C GLU A 177 2.45 32.50 -41.80
N GLU A 178 1.11 32.49 -41.70
CA GLU A 178 0.32 33.65 -42.16
C GLU A 178 -1.19 33.68 -41.75
N GLU A 179 -1.70 34.91 -41.70
CA GLU A 179 -3.10 35.38 -41.82
C GLU A 179 -4.28 34.62 -41.17
N GLY A 180 -4.68 35.07 -39.98
CA GLY A 180 -5.77 36.07 -39.95
C GLY A 180 -7.14 35.70 -39.34
N VAL A 181 -7.85 36.76 -38.91
CA VAL A 181 -9.23 36.86 -38.37
C VAL A 181 -9.56 36.01 -37.11
N GLY A 182 -10.38 36.47 -36.15
CA GLY A 182 -10.99 37.79 -35.96
C GLY A 182 -11.94 37.78 -34.75
N LEU A 183 -11.78 38.70 -33.79
CA LEU A 183 -12.56 38.72 -32.55
C LEU A 183 -14.00 39.26 -32.75
N SER A 184 -14.94 38.40 -33.17
CA SER A 184 -16.36 38.77 -33.25
C SER A 184 -17.35 37.57 -33.22
N TYR A 185 -17.50 36.90 -32.08
CA TYR A 185 -18.74 36.16 -31.78
C TYR A 185 -19.11 36.09 -30.28
N LEU A 186 -18.96 37.22 -29.59
CA LEU A 186 -19.79 37.50 -28.43
C LEU A 186 -20.96 38.38 -28.89
N GLU A 187 -22.13 38.16 -28.27
CA GLU A 187 -23.31 39.03 -28.33
C GLU A 187 -24.02 39.19 -29.69
N SER A 188 -24.99 38.30 -29.98
CA SER A 188 -26.42 38.69 -30.04
C SER A 188 -27.36 37.51 -30.33
N SER A 189 -28.55 37.54 -29.70
CA SER A 189 -29.78 36.84 -30.11
C SER A 189 -29.85 35.31 -29.94
N LYS A 190 -30.98 34.70 -29.56
CA LYS A 190 -32.27 35.23 -29.05
C LYS A 190 -33.07 34.16 -28.30
N VAL A 191 -34.08 34.61 -27.56
CA VAL A 191 -35.17 33.84 -26.91
C VAL A 191 -35.65 32.59 -27.64
N MET A 192 -35.97 31.56 -26.83
CA MET A 192 -37.33 30.99 -26.81
C MET A 192 -37.80 30.89 -25.36
N ASP A 193 -39.09 31.12 -25.14
CA ASP A 193 -39.79 31.14 -23.86
C ASP A 193 -40.76 29.94 -23.79
N GLU A 194 -41.20 29.59 -22.57
CA GLU A 194 -42.44 28.86 -22.21
C GLU A 194 -42.63 27.39 -22.72
N ASP A 195 -43.16 26.44 -21.93
CA ASP A 195 -43.34 26.38 -20.47
C ASP A 195 -42.84 25.00 -19.93
N GLU A 196 -43.52 24.05 -19.27
CA GLU A 196 -44.90 23.85 -18.77
C GLU A 196 -44.83 23.33 -17.29
N SER A 197 -45.95 23.38 -16.56
CA SER A 197 -46.12 22.86 -15.18
C SER A 197 -45.90 21.32 -15.06
N GLU A 198 -45.64 20.73 -13.89
CA GLU A 198 -46.64 20.47 -12.84
C GLU A 198 -46.09 20.31 -11.40
N GLU A 199 -47.02 20.38 -10.44
CA GLU A 199 -46.85 20.43 -8.98
C GLU A 199 -46.82 19.03 -8.35
N TYR A 200 -45.75 18.67 -7.62
CA TYR A 200 -45.68 17.40 -6.88
C TYR A 200 -46.00 17.57 -5.40
N ALA A 201 -47.24 17.25 -5.01
CA ALA A 201 -47.66 17.22 -3.61
C ALA A 201 -47.36 15.85 -2.96
N PRO A 202 -46.85 15.80 -1.71
CA PRO A 202 -46.73 14.56 -0.97
C PRO A 202 -48.11 14.04 -0.55
N GLN A 203 -48.28 12.72 -0.51
CA GLN A 203 -49.47 12.07 0.05
C GLN A 203 -49.10 11.33 1.33
N ASP A 204 -49.72 11.73 2.44
CA ASP A 204 -49.87 10.90 3.63
C ASP A 204 -50.94 9.83 3.38
N ASP A 205 -50.75 8.61 3.90
CA ASP A 205 -51.79 7.57 3.94
C ASP A 205 -51.81 6.92 5.34
N ASP A 206 -52.80 7.29 6.14
CA ASP A 206 -53.07 6.74 7.48
C ASP A 206 -54.02 5.54 7.36
N GLY A 207 -53.59 4.35 7.80
CA GLY A 207 -54.36 3.11 7.67
C GLY A 207 -54.00 2.05 8.71
N GLU A 208 -54.59 2.12 9.90
CA GLU A 208 -54.36 1.15 10.99
C GLU A 208 -54.87 -0.26 10.68
N GLU A 209 -54.13 -1.30 11.09
CA GLU A 209 -54.76 -2.41 11.82
C GLU A 209 -53.80 -3.14 12.79
N GLN A 210 -54.30 -3.40 14.00
CA GLN A 210 -53.70 -4.10 15.16
C GLN A 210 -54.88 -4.73 15.94
N PRO A 211 -54.70 -5.67 16.90
CA PRO A 211 -53.48 -6.35 17.35
C PRO A 211 -53.62 -7.89 17.44
N SER A 212 -52.59 -8.60 17.92
CA SER A 212 -52.82 -9.81 18.74
C SER A 212 -51.72 -10.02 19.82
N ARG A 213 -52.00 -10.84 20.84
CA ARG A 213 -51.24 -10.91 22.10
C ARG A 213 -50.66 -12.31 22.40
N GLY A 214 -49.44 -12.33 22.93
CA GLY A 214 -48.93 -13.37 23.84
C GLY A 214 -48.21 -14.56 23.17
N THR A 215 -47.49 -15.41 23.90
CA THR A 215 -47.30 -15.46 25.37
C THR A 215 -45.87 -15.88 25.75
N LYS A 216 -45.37 -15.41 26.91
CA LYS A 216 -44.17 -15.99 27.53
C LYS A 216 -44.47 -17.44 27.98
N ARG A 217 -43.52 -18.35 27.78
CA ARG A 217 -43.52 -19.66 28.46
C ARG A 217 -42.25 -19.79 29.30
N LYS A 218 -42.45 -19.96 30.62
CA LYS A 218 -41.46 -20.47 31.57
C LYS A 218 -41.97 -21.84 32.02
N ARG A 219 -41.13 -22.88 31.99
CA ARG A 219 -41.26 -24.05 32.87
C ARG A 219 -39.92 -24.77 33.06
N ASP A 220 -39.45 -24.54 34.27
CA ASP A 220 -38.60 -25.29 35.19
C ASP A 220 -38.44 -26.83 34.99
N GLU A 221 -37.19 -27.29 35.24
CA GLU A 221 -36.75 -28.50 35.99
C GLU A 221 -37.18 -29.94 35.63
N ALA A 222 -36.18 -30.73 35.19
CA ALA A 222 -35.75 -32.07 35.67
C ALA A 222 -34.44 -32.41 34.91
N GLY A 223 -33.37 -33.00 35.48
CA GLY A 223 -33.27 -34.34 36.08
C GLY A 223 -32.50 -35.22 35.09
N ASP A 224 -31.18 -35.45 35.23
CA ASP A 224 -30.49 -36.35 36.20
C ASP A 224 -30.37 -37.78 35.65
N ASP A 225 -29.13 -38.27 35.43
CA ASP A 225 -28.71 -39.68 35.36
C ASP A 225 -27.16 -39.78 35.33
N GLU A 226 -26.62 -40.94 35.73
CA GLU A 226 -25.22 -41.16 36.21
C GLU A 226 -24.11 -41.34 35.15
#